data_AF-A0A6P1MKX0-F1
#
_entry.id   AF-A0A6P1MKX0-F1
#
_cell.length_a   1.000
_cell.length_b   1.000
_cell.length_c   1.000
_cell.angle_alpha   90.00
_cell.angle_beta   90.00
_cell.angle_gamma   90.00
#
_symmetry.space_group_name_H-M   'P 1'
#
loop_
_entity.id
_entity.type
_entity.pdbx_description
1 polymer ?
#
loop_
_entity_poly.entity_id
_entity_poly.type
_entity_poly.pdbx_seq_one_letter_code
_entity_poly.pdbx_strand_id
1 'polypeptide(L)' 'MINSPCKGCTDRYVGCHGKCAEYISFATANTERRELIKKQVFVDCCCEKVRKDSVTRAYRGLK' A
#
# COMPACT_ATOMS: atom_id res chain seq x y z
N MET A 1 -4.03 -3.81 -9.20
CA MET A 1 -4.72 -2.85 -8.30
C MET A 1 -6.00 -3.49 -7.81
N ILE A 2 -6.29 -3.45 -6.51
CA ILE A 2 -7.58 -3.90 -5.98
C ILE A 2 -8.55 -2.72 -6.09
N ASN A 3 -9.65 -2.90 -6.82
CA ASN A 3 -10.67 -1.87 -7.01
C ASN A 3 -11.61 -1.82 -5.80
N SER A 4 -11.84 -0.62 -5.27
CA SER A 4 -12.84 -0.40 -4.22
C SER A 4 -14.25 -0.59 -4.80
N PRO A 5 -15.16 -1.27 -4.07
CA PRO A 5 -16.55 -1.45 -4.51
C PRO A 5 -17.28 -0.10 -4.67
N CYS A 6 -16.85 0.93 -3.94
CA CYS A 6 -17.46 2.26 -4.04
C CYS A 6 -16.91 3.11 -5.20
N LYS A 7 -16.00 2.57 -6.03
CA LYS A 7 -15.47 3.27 -7.20
C LYS A 7 -16.52 3.24 -8.32
N GLY A 8 -17.22 4.36 -8.50
CA GLY A 8 -18.31 4.47 -9.48
C GLY A 8 -19.68 4.05 -8.94
N CYS A 9 -19.81 3.81 -7.63
CA CYS A 9 -21.10 3.56 -6.99
C CYS A 9 -21.96 4.84 -7.04
N THR A 10 -23.15 4.75 -7.63
CA THR A 10 -24.12 5.85 -7.78
C THR A 10 -24.84 6.18 -6.47
N ASP A 11 -24.97 5.19 -5.57
CA ASP A 11 -25.61 5.35 -4.25
C ASP A 11 -24.66 5.91 -3.19
N ARG A 12 -23.40 6.20 -3.58
CA ARG A 12 -22.39 6.74 -2.68
C ARG A 12 -22.75 8.18 -2.29
N TYR A 13 -22.77 8.43 -0.98
CA TYR A 13 -22.89 9.77 -0.41
C TYR A 13 -21.74 10.06 0.57
N VAL A 14 -21.51 11.35 0.88
CA VAL A 14 -20.47 11.76 1.82
C VAL A 14 -20.76 11.15 3.20
N GLY A 15 -19.83 10.34 3.71
CA GLY A 15 -19.97 9.65 4.99
C GLY A 15 -20.55 8.22 4.92
N CYS A 16 -20.92 7.71 3.74
CA CYS A 16 -21.55 6.39 3.63
C CYS A 16 -20.64 5.22 4.04
N HIS A 17 -19.31 5.39 3.95
CA HIS A 17 -18.33 4.34 4.21
C HIS A 17 -18.36 3.79 5.64
N GLY A 18 -18.90 4.53 6.61
CA GLY A 18 -19.08 4.05 7.98
C GLY A 18 -20.25 3.07 8.15
N LYS A 19 -21.15 2.98 7.16
CA LYS A 19 -22.36 2.13 7.19
C LYS A 19 -22.48 1.19 5.98
N CYS A 20 -21.70 1.44 4.92
CA CYS A 20 -21.72 0.63 3.71
C CYS A 20 -21.06 -0.74 3.97
N ALA A 21 -21.88 -1.79 3.99
CA ALA A 21 -21.43 -3.16 4.24
C ALA A 21 -20.34 -3.61 3.24
N GLU A 22 -20.50 -3.28 1.95
CA GLU A 22 -19.52 -3.63 0.92
C GLU A 22 -18.17 -2.95 1.15
N TYR A 23 -18.19 -1.66 1.51
CA TYR A 23 -16.96 -0.92 1.82
C TYR A 23 -16.30 -1.46 3.09
N ILE A 24 -17.06 -1.78 4.13
CA ILE A 24 -16.54 -2.30 5.39
C ILE A 24 -15.85 -3.66 5.17
N SER A 25 -16.50 -4.57 4.45
CA SER A 25 -15.94 -5.87 4.09
C SER A 25 -14.66 -5.71 3.27
N PHE A 26 -14.69 -4.82 2.27
CA PHE A 26 -13.53 -4.49 1.46
C PHE A 26 -12.37 -3.90 2.29
N ALA A 27 -12.66 -2.94 3.16
CA ALA A 27 -11.67 -2.27 3.99
C ALA A 27 -10.98 -3.25 4.96
N THR A 28 -11.75 -4.18 5.52
CA THR A 28 -11.25 -5.25 6.39
C THR A 28 -10.29 -6.17 5.61
N ALA A 29 -10.74 -6.70 4.47
CA ALA A 29 -9.91 -7.57 3.63
C ALA A 29 -8.65 -6.85 3.09
N ASN A 30 -8.77 -5.57 2.74
CA ASN A 30 -7.63 -4.78 2.27
C ASN A 30 -6.63 -4.49 3.41
N THR A 31 -7.11 -4.31 4.64
CA THR A 31 -6.24 -4.13 5.82
C THR A 31 -5.43 -5.38 6.07
N GLU A 32 -6.06 -6.56 6.06
CA GLU A 32 -5.36 -7.85 6.20
C GLU A 32 -4.31 -8.05 5.10
N ARG A 33 -4.66 -7.78 3.83
CA ARG A 33 -3.70 -7.84 2.72
C ARG A 33 -2.53 -6.88 2.92
N ARG A 34 -2.78 -5.65 3.38
CA ARG A 34 -1.73 -4.67 3.63
C ARG A 34 -0.80 -5.10 4.76
N GLU A 35 -1.32 -5.71 5.82
CA GLU A 35 -0.50 -6.26 6.90
C GLU A 35 0.37 -7.43 6.44
N LEU A 36 -0.16 -8.30 5.57
CA LEU A 36 0.64 -9.38 4.95
C LEU A 36 1.76 -8.83 4.06
N ILE A 37 1.44 -7.84 3.21
CA ILE A 37 2.44 -7.17 2.36
C ILE A 37 3.48 -6.45 3.23
N LYS A 38 3.06 -5.76 4.30
CA LYS A 38 4.00 -5.06 5.20
C LYS A 38 4.99 -6.03 5.86
N LYS A 39 4.53 -7.22 6.27
CA LYS A 39 5.39 -8.29 6.80
C LYS A 39 6.35 -8.80 5.73
N GLN A 40 5.89 -9.01 4.49
CA GLN A 40 6.74 -9.45 3.38
C GLN A 40 7.79 -8.39 3.01
N VAL A 41 7.38 -7.12 2.87
CA VAL A 41 8.28 -5.99 2.59
C VAL A 41 9.28 -5.78 3.71
N PHE A 42 8.99 -6.12 4.97
CA PHE A 42 9.98 -6.04 6.05
C PHE A 42 11.09 -7.10 5.89
N VAL A 43 10.74 -8.31 5.45
CA VAL A 43 11.72 -9.36 5.13
C VAL A 43 12.56 -8.94 3.93
N ASP A 44 11.94 -8.39 2.89
CA ASP A 44 12.64 -7.87 1.71
C ASP A 44 13.49 -6.62 2.06
N CYS A 45 13.05 -5.77 3.00
CA CYS A 45 13.79 -4.58 3.42
C CYS A 45 15.10 -4.90 4.16
N CYS A 46 15.22 -6.09 4.77
CA CYS A 46 16.46 -6.55 5.39
C CYS A 46 17.51 -7.03 4.37
N CYS A 47 17.14 -7.23 3.09
CA CYS A 47 18.08 -7.55 2.00
C CYS A 47 18.16 -6.46 0.90
N GLU A 48 17.16 -5.59 0.75
CA GLU A 48 17.09 -4.62 -0.36
C GLU A 48 17.68 -3.23 -0.04
N LYS A 49 17.91 -2.89 1.24
CA LYS A 49 18.78 -1.75 1.60
C LYS A 49 20.27 -1.97 1.24
N VAL A 50 20.59 -3.06 0.55
CA VAL A 50 21.92 -3.31 -0.04
C VAL A 50 22.05 -2.72 -1.46
N ARG A 51 20.98 -2.23 -2.13
CA ARG A 51 21.07 -1.83 -3.56
C ARG A 51 20.82 -0.37 -3.96
N LYS A 52 20.49 0.56 -3.06
CA LYS A 52 20.33 1.99 -3.44
C LYS A 52 21.29 2.99 -2.80
N ASP A 53 22.02 2.60 -1.76
CA ASP A 53 23.04 3.48 -1.15
C ASP A 53 24.42 3.37 -1.82
N SER A 54 24.67 2.34 -2.63
CA SER A 54 25.91 2.20 -3.40
C SER A 54 25.93 3.04 -4.69
N VAL A 55 24.78 3.38 -5.27
CA VAL A 55 24.72 4.13 -6.54
C VAL A 55 24.80 5.64 -6.33
N THR A 56 24.39 6.19 -5.18
CA THR A 56 24.37 7.65 -4.98
C THR A 56 25.62 8.22 -4.32
N ARG A 57 26.47 7.39 -3.68
CA ARG A 57 27.78 7.83 -3.16
C ARG A 57 28.87 7.92 -4.24
N ALA A 58 28.79 7.11 -5.30
CA ALA A 58 29.80 7.08 -6.36
C ALA A 58 29.84 8.36 -7.22
N TYR A 59 28.73 9.09 -7.35
CA TYR A 59 28.66 10.29 -8.21
C TYR A 59 28.91 11.63 -7.51
N ARG A 60 29.08 11.67 -6.17
CA ARG A 60 29.42 12.91 -5.45
C ARG A 60 30.93 13.16 -5.31
N GLY A 61 31.76 12.23 -5.76
CA GLY A 61 33.23 12.31 -5.70
C GLY A 61 33.93 12.57 -7.04
N LEU A 62 33.19 12.90 -8.11
CA LEU A 62 33.76 13.29 -9.40
C LEU A 62 33.73 14.82 -9.54
N LYS A 63 34.58 15.49 -8.76
CA LYS A 63 35.03 16.87 -9.00
C LYS A 63 36.52 16.93 -8.74
#